data_AF-A0A2G9QJ22-F1
#
_entry.id   AF-A0A2G9QJ22-F1
#
_cell.length_a   1.000
_cell.length_b   1.000
_cell.length_c   1.000
_cell.angle_alpha   90.00
_cell.angle_beta   90.00
_cell.angle_gamma   90.00
#
_symmetry.space_group_name_H-M   'P 1'
#
loop_
_entity.id
_entity.type
_entity.pdbx_description
1 polymer ?
#
loop_
_entity_poly.entity_id
_entity_poly.type
_entity_poly.pdbx_seq_one_letter_code
_entity_poly.pdbx_strand_id
1 'polypeptide(L)'
;MSVGEASVDLLTSSVAAHYFTIEPFLKEVDRILKPGGCLAIFTFLPSIEVHYKDCSEQMTQVFAEMVDSLAPYEHKKIKHLRNGYKEMIENIVTKIRMPLARLLGFIQTFPMYPIYLQTKPEEAKKMMRTAEER
;
A
#
# COMPACT_ATOMS: atom_id res chain seq x y z
N MET A 1 25.34 -11.97 -1.57
CA MET A 1 25.17 -12.97 -0.51
C MET A 1 23.91 -13.75 -0.85
N SER A 2 23.97 -15.06 -1.03
CA SER A 2 22.78 -15.91 -1.28
C SER A 2 22.21 -16.41 0.04
N VAL A 3 20.90 -16.58 0.09
CA VAL A 3 20.21 -17.19 1.25
C VAL A 3 20.34 -18.71 1.16
N GLY A 4 20.68 -19.36 2.27
CA GLY A 4 20.84 -20.81 2.35
C GLY A 4 19.55 -21.56 2.05
N GLU A 5 19.67 -22.84 1.70
CA GLU A 5 18.52 -23.74 1.62
C GLU A 5 17.98 -24.03 3.02
N ALA A 6 16.65 -24.10 3.17
CA ALA A 6 15.99 -24.36 4.45
C ALA A 6 16.59 -23.57 5.63
N SER A 7 16.92 -22.29 5.42
CA SER A 7 17.58 -21.44 6.42
C SER A 7 16.68 -20.37 7.01
N VAL A 8 15.48 -20.17 6.46
CA VAL A 8 14.56 -19.08 6.82
C VAL A 8 13.35 -19.63 7.57
N ASP A 9 13.06 -19.07 8.74
CA ASP A 9 11.86 -19.39 9.51
C ASP A 9 10.64 -18.56 9.05
N LEU A 10 10.87 -17.27 8.73
CA LEU A 10 9.83 -16.32 8.30
C LEU A 10 10.32 -15.48 7.13
N LEU A 11 9.58 -15.50 6.04
CA LEU A 11 9.75 -14.62 4.89
C LEU A 11 8.56 -13.67 4.80
N THR A 12 8.82 -12.37 4.66
CA THR A 12 7.76 -11.37 4.53
C THR A 12 7.88 -10.59 3.23
N SER A 13 6.75 -10.32 2.57
CA SER A 13 6.65 -9.32 1.51
C SER A 13 5.58 -8.29 1.84
N SER A 14 6.01 -7.06 2.14
CA SER A 14 5.13 -5.94 2.45
C SER A 14 4.99 -5.02 1.24
N VAL A 15 3.78 -4.91 0.69
CA VAL A 15 3.45 -3.96 -0.40
C VAL A 15 4.32 -4.16 -1.66
N ALA A 16 4.91 -5.34 -1.86
CA ALA A 16 5.86 -5.57 -2.96
C ALA A 16 5.55 -6.81 -3.81
N ALA A 17 4.87 -7.82 -3.26
CA ALA A 17 4.66 -9.11 -3.92
C ALA A 17 4.05 -9.01 -5.33
N HIS A 18 3.21 -8.00 -5.58
CA HIS A 18 2.60 -7.72 -6.88
C HIS A 18 3.58 -7.29 -7.98
N TYR A 19 4.84 -6.98 -7.65
CA TYR A 19 5.90 -6.73 -8.64
C TYR A 19 6.62 -7.99 -9.09
N PHE A 20 6.53 -9.08 -8.32
CA PHE A 20 7.29 -10.31 -8.57
C PHE A 20 6.68 -11.14 -9.68
N THR A 21 7.54 -11.94 -10.33
CA THR A 21 7.08 -13.07 -11.13
C THR A 21 6.79 -14.21 -10.16
N ILE A 22 5.52 -14.61 -10.05
CA ILE A 22 5.04 -15.50 -8.99
C ILE A 22 5.75 -16.86 -9.01
N GLU A 23 5.88 -17.50 -10.17
CA GLU A 23 6.49 -18.83 -10.26
C GLU A 23 7.96 -18.89 -9.78
N PRO A 24 8.89 -18.05 -10.29
CA PRO A 24 10.25 -18.01 -9.76
C PRO A 24 10.31 -17.62 -8.27
N PHE A 25 9.43 -16.72 -7.83
CA PHE A 25 9.38 -16.30 -6.44
C PHE A 25 9.00 -17.46 -5.52
N LEU A 26 7.95 -18.22 -5.84
CA LEU A 26 7.51 -19.35 -5.03
C LEU A 26 8.54 -20.48 -5.01
N LYS A 27 9.24 -20.75 -6.12
CA LYS A 27 10.35 -21.72 -6.12
C LYS A 27 11.45 -21.35 -5.15
N GLU A 28 11.78 -20.06 -5.06
CA GLU A 28 12.79 -19.57 -4.12
C GLU A 28 12.30 -19.58 -2.68
N VAL A 29 11.02 -19.26 -2.45
CA VAL A 29 10.36 -19.40 -1.14
C VAL A 29 10.48 -20.84 -0.63
N ASP A 30 10.12 -21.82 -1.45
CA ASP A 30 10.19 -23.24 -1.11
C ASP A 30 11.63 -23.69 -0.82
N ARG A 31 12.60 -23.17 -1.58
CA ARG A 31 14.03 -23.49 -1.40
C ARG A 31 14.56 -22.99 -0.05
N ILE A 32 14.20 -21.77 0.36
CA ILE A 32 14.83 -21.11 1.51
C ILE A 32 14.08 -21.33 2.83
N LEU A 33 12.77 -21.61 2.79
CA LEU A 33 12.00 -21.85 4.00
C LEU A 33 12.34 -23.20 4.63
N LYS A 34 12.47 -23.21 5.96
CA LYS A 34 12.54 -24.45 6.73
C LYS A 34 11.22 -25.23 6.66
N PRO A 35 11.21 -26.54 6.92
CA PRO A 35 9.99 -27.26 7.24
C PRO A 35 9.22 -26.54 8.37
N GLY A 36 7.98 -26.15 8.11
CA GLY A 36 7.15 -25.36 9.05
C GLY A 36 7.42 -23.85 9.04
N GLY A 37 8.29 -23.35 8.17
CA GLY A 37 8.50 -21.92 7.95
C GLY A 37 7.30 -21.23 7.30
N CYS A 38 7.23 -19.91 7.42
CA CYS A 38 6.08 -19.13 6.99
C CYS A 38 6.45 -18.09 5.93
N LEU A 39 5.63 -17.99 4.88
CA LEU A 39 5.58 -16.84 3.99
C LEU A 39 4.38 -15.97 4.39
N ALA A 40 4.63 -14.71 4.76
CA ALA A 40 3.60 -13.72 5.03
C ALA A 40 3.64 -12.60 3.98
N ILE A 41 2.57 -12.43 3.22
CA ILE A 41 2.41 -11.33 2.26
C ILE A 41 1.32 -10.39 2.80
N PHE A 42 1.61 -9.09 2.87
CA PHE A 42 0.65 -8.12 3.39
C PHE A 42 0.72 -6.77 2.65
N THR A 43 -0.39 -6.04 2.72
CA THR A 43 -0.56 -4.70 2.14
C THR A 43 -1.45 -3.87 3.07
N PHE A 44 -1.36 -2.54 2.97
CA PHE A 44 -2.20 -1.63 3.76
C PHE A 44 -3.27 -0.90 2.93
N LEU A 45 -3.22 -0.97 1.60
CA LEU A 45 -3.93 -0.02 0.73
C LEU A 45 -5.46 -0.17 0.56
N PRO A 46 -6.17 -1.21 1.04
CA PRO A 46 -7.63 -1.14 1.08
C PRO A 46 -8.20 -0.72 2.44
N SER A 47 -7.42 -0.60 3.52
CA SER A 47 -7.98 -0.44 4.87
C SER A 47 -7.06 0.34 5.81
N ILE A 48 -6.97 1.66 5.60
CA ILE A 48 -6.29 2.58 6.52
C ILE A 48 -7.30 3.45 7.25
N GLU A 49 -7.17 3.52 8.57
CA GLU A 49 -7.75 4.58 9.40
C GLU A 49 -6.66 5.60 9.75
N VAL A 50 -6.95 6.89 9.50
CA VAL A 50 -6.04 7.99 9.84
C VAL A 50 -6.52 8.65 11.13
N HIS A 51 -5.76 8.44 12.19
CA HIS A 51 -6.07 8.94 13.53
C HIS A 51 -5.35 10.26 13.79
N TYR A 52 -6.12 11.31 14.09
CA TYR A 52 -5.56 12.60 14.50
C TYR A 52 -6.54 13.32 15.43
N LYS A 53 -6.12 13.51 16.69
CA LYS A 53 -6.91 14.18 17.73
C LYS A 53 -8.36 13.69 17.74
N ASP A 54 -9.31 14.60 17.68
CA ASP A 54 -10.76 14.43 17.66
C ASP A 54 -11.37 14.39 16.24
N CYS A 55 -10.54 14.45 15.18
CA CYS A 55 -11.01 14.47 13.79
C CYS A 55 -10.61 13.23 12.96
N SER A 56 -10.37 12.08 13.60
CA SER A 56 -9.95 10.83 12.94
C SER A 56 -10.89 10.35 11.83
N GLU A 57 -12.21 10.52 11.99
CA GLU A 57 -13.19 10.15 10.95
C GLU A 57 -13.04 11.03 9.71
N GLN A 58 -12.99 12.35 9.90
CA GLN A 58 -12.75 13.32 8.83
C GLN A 58 -11.40 13.07 8.14
N MET A 59 -10.35 12.78 8.90
CA MET A 59 -9.02 12.48 8.36
C MET A 59 -9.00 11.19 7.52
N THR A 60 -9.72 10.16 7.97
CA THR A 60 -9.87 8.91 7.23
C THR A 60 -10.65 9.13 5.94
N GLN A 61 -11.69 9.96 5.97
CA GLN A 61 -12.46 10.34 4.80
C GLN A 61 -11.64 11.14 3.79
N VAL A 62 -10.88 12.14 4.23
CA VAL A 62 -9.95 12.90 3.37
C VAL A 62 -8.94 11.96 2.71
N PHE A 63 -8.35 11.04 3.47
CA PHE A 63 -7.44 10.05 2.91
C PHE A 63 -8.10 9.19 1.83
N ALA A 64 -9.29 8.65 2.10
CA ALA A 64 -10.03 7.81 1.16
C ALA A 64 -10.31 8.54 -0.17
N GLU A 65 -10.81 9.78 -0.11
CA GLU A 65 -11.10 10.59 -1.30
C GLU A 65 -9.85 10.92 -2.13
N MET A 66 -8.72 11.19 -1.46
CA MET A 66 -7.44 11.41 -2.13
C MET A 66 -6.96 10.14 -2.83
N VAL A 67 -7.08 8.98 -2.17
CA VAL A 67 -6.72 7.69 -2.77
C VAL A 67 -7.63 7.35 -3.96
N ASP A 68 -8.92 7.63 -3.88
CA ASP A 68 -9.87 7.42 -4.98
C ASP A 68 -9.54 8.31 -6.19
N SER A 69 -9.12 9.56 -5.96
CA SER A 69 -8.63 10.45 -7.01
C SER A 69 -7.38 9.91 -7.73
N LEU A 70 -6.55 9.13 -7.02
CA LEU A 70 -5.34 8.52 -7.56
C LEU A 70 -5.58 7.16 -8.23
N ALA A 71 -6.68 6.48 -7.93
CA ALA A 71 -7.00 5.13 -8.42
C ALA A 71 -6.91 4.98 -9.96
N PRO A 72 -7.32 5.95 -10.80
CA PRO A 72 -7.18 5.84 -12.26
C PRO A 72 -5.73 5.75 -12.75
N TYR A 73 -4.77 6.23 -11.95
CA TYR A 73 -3.35 6.30 -12.28
C TYR A 73 -2.56 5.12 -11.70
N GLU A 74 -3.22 4.15 -11.07
CA GLU A 74 -2.59 2.94 -10.57
C GLU A 74 -2.00 2.09 -11.71
N HIS A 75 -0.77 1.62 -11.50
CA HIS A 75 -0.17 0.64 -12.39
C HIS A 75 -1.00 -0.66 -12.38
N LYS A 76 -1.11 -1.36 -13.52
CA LYS A 76 -1.89 -2.61 -13.64
C LYS A 76 -1.54 -3.64 -12.57
N LYS A 77 -0.25 -3.71 -12.19
CA LYS A 77 0.23 -4.60 -11.12
C LYS A 77 -0.35 -4.26 -9.73
N ILE A 78 -0.64 -2.99 -9.44
CA ILE A 78 -1.24 -2.55 -8.17
C ILE A 78 -2.72 -2.96 -8.11
N LYS A 79 -3.43 -3.00 -9.24
CA LYS A 79 -4.83 -3.48 -9.27
C LYS A 79 -4.97 -4.93 -8.79
N HIS A 80 -3.93 -5.74 -8.95
CA HIS A 80 -3.87 -7.10 -8.37
C HIS A 80 -3.75 -7.09 -6.85
N LEU A 81 -3.27 -6.02 -6.19
CA LEU A 81 -3.33 -5.90 -4.73
C LEU A 81 -4.78 -5.82 -4.23
N ARG A 82 -5.62 -5.04 -4.92
CA ARG A 82 -7.04 -4.83 -4.54
C ARG A 82 -7.90 -6.06 -4.80
N ASN A 83 -7.58 -6.84 -5.84
CA ASN A 83 -8.41 -7.97 -6.29
C ASN A 83 -7.82 -9.36 -5.95
N GLY A 84 -6.50 -9.50 -5.95
CA GLY A 84 -5.81 -10.79 -6.11
C GLY A 84 -5.31 -11.45 -4.82
N TYR A 85 -5.47 -10.81 -3.67
CA TYR A 85 -5.05 -11.39 -2.39
C TYR A 85 -6.20 -11.64 -1.40
N LYS A 86 -7.46 -11.47 -1.82
CA LYS A 86 -8.62 -11.69 -0.94
C LYS A 86 -8.65 -13.08 -0.28
N GLU A 87 -8.04 -14.08 -0.92
CA GLU A 87 -7.96 -15.46 -0.40
C GLU A 87 -6.71 -15.72 0.47
N MET A 88 -5.71 -14.84 0.43
CA MET A 88 -4.41 -15.02 1.11
C MET A 88 -4.10 -13.95 2.17
N ILE A 89 -4.89 -12.88 2.24
CA ILE A 89 -4.68 -11.76 3.16
C ILE A 89 -5.83 -11.67 4.14
N GLU A 90 -5.51 -11.78 5.43
CA GLU A 90 -6.40 -11.30 6.48
C GLU A 90 -6.55 -9.79 6.34
N ASN A 91 -7.79 -9.30 6.29
CA ASN A 91 -8.09 -7.86 6.21
C ASN A 91 -7.80 -7.20 7.57
N ILE A 92 -6.53 -6.87 7.80
CA ILE A 92 -6.10 -6.13 8.99
C ILE A 92 -6.22 -4.64 8.70
N VAL A 93 -7.11 -3.97 9.43
CA VAL A 93 -7.23 -2.51 9.38
C VAL A 93 -5.96 -1.87 9.93
N THR A 94 -5.25 -1.13 9.07
CA THR A 94 -4.05 -0.42 9.44
C THR A 94 -4.42 0.93 10.07
N LYS A 95 -4.07 1.13 11.33
CA LYS A 95 -4.29 2.40 12.03
C LYS A 95 -3.02 3.22 12.03
N ILE A 96 -3.03 4.36 11.35
CA ILE A 96 -1.90 5.29 11.34
C ILE A 96 -2.24 6.56 12.11
N ARG A 97 -1.28 7.07 12.88
CA ARG A 97 -1.43 8.34 13.61
C ARG A 97 -0.56 9.39 12.97
N MET A 98 -1.17 10.42 12.39
CA MET A 98 -0.42 11.51 11.77
C MET A 98 -1.23 12.80 11.63
N PRO A 99 -0.59 13.98 11.73
CA PRO A 99 -1.23 15.26 11.40
C PRO A 99 -1.47 15.38 9.88
N LEU A 100 -2.38 16.28 9.49
CA LEU A 100 -2.74 16.55 8.09
C LEU A 100 -1.53 16.81 7.19
N ALA A 101 -0.59 17.67 7.60
CA ALA A 101 0.61 17.94 6.80
C ALA A 101 1.41 16.66 6.46
N ARG A 102 1.44 15.69 7.39
CA ARG A 102 2.11 14.40 7.15
C ARG A 102 1.26 13.47 6.29
N LEU A 103 -0.07 13.55 6.38
CA LEU A 103 -0.98 12.83 5.48
C LEU A 103 -0.78 13.28 4.02
N LEU A 104 -0.72 14.59 3.79
CA LEU A 104 -0.49 15.15 2.45
C LEU A 104 0.87 14.72 1.90
N GLY A 105 1.92 14.81 2.72
CA GLY A 105 3.25 14.29 2.37
C GLY A 105 3.24 12.79 2.08
N PHE A 106 2.47 12.00 2.82
CA PHE A 106 2.31 10.56 2.59
C PHE A 106 1.60 10.27 1.26
N ILE A 107 0.55 11.01 0.90
CA ILE A 107 -0.09 10.88 -0.42
C ILE A 107 0.90 11.18 -1.54
N GLN A 108 1.80 12.15 -1.35
CA GLN A 108 2.81 12.48 -2.36
C GLN A 108 3.83 11.35 -2.62
N THR A 109 4.00 10.42 -1.67
CA THR A 109 4.88 9.25 -1.89
C THR A 109 4.24 8.17 -2.74
N PHE A 110 2.94 8.26 -3.03
CA PHE A 110 2.23 7.25 -3.80
C PHE A 110 2.70 7.32 -5.26
N PRO A 111 3.10 6.20 -5.90
CA PRO A 111 3.60 6.23 -7.27
C PRO A 111 2.57 6.73 -8.31
N MET A 112 1.28 6.77 -7.96
CA MET A 112 0.20 7.37 -8.75
C MET A 112 0.25 8.89 -8.76
N TYR A 113 0.73 9.52 -7.68
CA TYR A 113 0.66 10.97 -7.50
C TYR A 113 1.51 11.74 -8.52
N PRO A 114 2.77 11.38 -8.81
CA PRO A 114 3.54 12.04 -9.86
C PRO A 114 2.86 11.97 -11.24
N ILE A 115 2.23 10.83 -11.56
CA ILE A 115 1.49 10.65 -12.83
C ILE A 115 0.26 11.56 -12.85
N TYR A 116 -0.51 11.60 -11.74
CA TYR A 116 -1.66 12.48 -11.62
C TYR A 116 -1.28 13.95 -11.75
N LEU A 117 -0.21 14.37 -11.07
CA LEU A 117 0.30 15.74 -11.14
C LEU A 117 0.76 16.12 -12.55
N GLN A 118 1.41 15.21 -13.26
CA GLN A 118 1.86 15.46 -14.63
C GLN A 118 0.70 15.54 -15.63
N THR A 119 -0.30 14.67 -15.49
CA THR A 119 -1.43 14.56 -16.43
C THR A 119 -2.53 15.59 -16.16
N LYS A 120 -2.75 15.94 -14.89
CA LYS A 120 -3.82 16.82 -14.43
C LYS A 120 -3.34 17.76 -13.31
N PRO A 121 -2.41 18.68 -13.60
CA PRO A 121 -1.74 19.49 -12.59
C PRO A 121 -2.69 20.35 -11.75
N GLU A 122 -3.71 20.96 -12.37
CA GLU A 122 -4.65 21.82 -11.66
C GLU A 122 -5.61 21.04 -10.76
N GLU A 123 -6.05 19.84 -11.19
CA GLU A 123 -6.85 18.95 -10.35
C GLU A 123 -6.03 18.41 -9.17
N ALA A 124 -4.76 18.04 -9.39
CA ALA A 124 -3.87 17.57 -8.34
C ALA A 124 -3.58 18.65 -7.28
N LYS A 125 -3.29 19.88 -7.71
CA LYS A 125 -3.13 21.03 -6.79
C LYS A 125 -4.43 21.36 -6.06
N LYS A 126 -5.58 21.29 -6.74
CA LYS A 126 -6.88 21.52 -6.12
C LYS A 126 -7.18 20.48 -5.04
N MET A 127 -6.91 19.19 -5.32
CA MET A 127 -7.07 18.11 -4.34
C MET A 127 -6.28 18.40 -3.05
N MET A 128 -5.01 18.81 -3.19
CA MET A 128 -4.16 19.14 -2.02
C MET A 128 -4.72 20.33 -1.23
N ARG A 129 -5.09 21.43 -1.91
CA ARG A 129 -5.67 22.61 -1.24
C ARG A 129 -7.00 22.30 -0.54
N THR A 130 -7.90 21.58 -1.21
CA THR A 130 -9.20 21.21 -0.61
C THR A 130 -9.02 20.32 0.62
N ALA A 131 -7.99 19.48 0.67
CA ALA A 131 -7.67 18.70 1.87
C ALA A 131 -7.14 19.59 3.01
N GLU A 132 -6.39 20.66 2.72
CA GLU A 132 -5.88 21.62 3.71
C GLU A 132 -6.96 22.55 4.29
N GLU A 133 -8.00 22.84 3.51
CA GLU A 133 -9.09 23.76 3.88
C GLU A 133 -10.24 23.10 4.68
N ARG A 134 -10.19 21.77 4.86
CA ARG A 134 -11.18 20.99 5.62
C ARG A 134 -10.83 20.89 7.10
#